data_AF-A0A9D6U795-F1
#
_entry.id   AF-A0A9D6U795-F1
#
_cell.length_a   1.000
_cell.length_b   1.000
_cell.length_c   1.000
_cell.angle_alpha   90.00
_cell.angle_beta   90.00
_cell.angle_gamma   90.00
#
_symmetry.space_group_name_H-M   'P 1'
#
loop_
_entity.id
_entity.type
_entity.pdbx_description
1 polymer ?
#
loop_
_entity_poly.entity_id
_entity_poly.type
_entity_poly.pdbx_seq_one_letter_code
_entity_poly.pdbx_strand_id
1 'polypeptide(L)' 'MDYSPSQIIHAVRLGMIELVLNSNTIWLCASCETCTARCPQDVDIAKVMDAARIIARI' A
#
# COMPACT_ATOMS: atom_id res chain seq x y z
N MET A 1 -8.85 -0.04 -9.07
CA MET A 1 -8.26 0.45 -7.82
C MET A 1 -9.35 0.39 -6.79
N ASP A 2 -9.20 -0.50 -5.81
CA ASP A 2 -10.29 -0.87 -4.92
C ASP A 2 -10.27 -0.03 -3.63
N TYR A 3 -9.06 0.38 -3.22
CA TYR A 3 -8.81 1.24 -2.06
C TYR A 3 -7.79 2.33 -2.39
N SER A 4 -7.87 3.48 -1.71
CA SER A 4 -6.82 4.50 -1.76
C SER A 4 -5.51 4.01 -1.10
N PRO A 5 -4.35 4.60 -1.43
CA PRO A 5 -3.11 4.23 -0.76
C PRO A 5 -3.19 4.46 0.75
N SER A 6 -3.86 5.52 1.20
CA SER A 6 -4.08 5.79 2.62
C SER A 6 -4.96 4.73 3.30
N GLN A 7 -5.99 4.23 2.61
CA GLN A 7 -6.81 3.12 3.12
C GLN A 7 -5.99 1.82 3.23
N ILE A 8 -5.12 1.53 2.27
CA ILE A 8 -4.19 0.39 2.36
C ILE A 8 -3.26 0.53 3.56
N ILE A 9 -2.66 1.70 3.77
CA ILE A 9 -1.81 1.95 4.96
C ILE A 9 -2.59 1.73 6.25
N HIS A 10 -3.85 2.18 6.32
CA HIS A 10 -4.67 1.96 7.49
C HIS A 10 -5.00 0.47 7.72
N ALA A 11 -5.34 -0.26 6.66
CA ALA A 11 -5.58 -1.70 6.70
C ALA A 11 -4.35 -2.48 7.18
N VAL A 12 -3.14 -2.10 6.72
CA VAL A 12 -1.87 -2.67 7.19
C VAL A 12 -1.71 -2.45 8.70
N ARG A 13 -1.96 -1.23 9.20
CA ARG A 13 -1.87 -0.92 10.65
C ARG A 13 -2.87 -1.71 11.49
N LEU A 14 -4.03 -2.01 10.93
CA LEU A 14 -5.06 -2.83 11.59
C LEU A 14 -4.80 -4.34 11.49
N GLY A 15 -3.72 -4.77 10.83
CA GLY A 15 -3.43 -6.19 10.62
C GLY A 15 -4.36 -6.89 9.63
N MET A 16 -5.07 -6.14 8.78
CA MET A 16 -5.98 -6.67 7.76
C MET A 16 -5.21 -7.15 6.53
N ILE A 17 -4.33 -8.13 6.73
CA ILE A 17 -3.36 -8.57 5.71
C ILE A 17 -4.06 -9.13 4.47
N GLU A 18 -5.08 -9.96 4.63
CA GLU A 18 -5.81 -10.54 3.49
C GLU A 18 -6.43 -9.47 2.58
N LEU A 19 -6.99 -8.41 3.16
CA LEU A 19 -7.55 -7.29 2.39
C LEU A 19 -6.46 -6.59 1.58
N VAL A 20 -5.30 -6.36 2.18
CA VAL A 20 -4.17 -5.68 1.53
C VAL A 20 -3.61 -6.52 0.39
N LEU A 21 -3.35 -7.82 0.62
CA LEU A 21 -2.75 -8.71 -0.37
C LEU A 21 -3.69 -9.01 -1.55
N ASN A 22 -5.00 -9.02 -1.33
CA ASN A 22 -6.00 -9.22 -2.38
C ASN A 22 -6.42 -7.93 -3.10
N SER A 23 -5.93 -6.75 -2.69
CA SER A 23 -6.31 -5.49 -3.33
C SER A 23 -5.59 -5.28 -4.65
N ASN A 24 -6.30 -4.85 -5.69
CA ASN A 24 -5.66 -4.42 -6.95
C ASN A 24 -4.83 -3.13 -6.78
N THR A 25 -5.03 -2.38 -5.69
CA THR A 25 -4.30 -1.13 -5.44
C THR A 25 -2.79 -1.35 -5.35
N ILE A 26 -2.35 -2.47 -4.72
CA ILE A 26 -0.92 -2.77 -4.64
C ILE A 26 -0.36 -2.99 -6.04
N TRP A 27 -1.09 -3.64 -6.95
CA TRP A 27 -0.64 -3.89 -8.32
C TRP A 27 -0.66 -2.65 -9.21
N LEU A 28 -1.58 -1.72 -8.96
CA LEU A 28 -1.73 -0.49 -9.74
C LEU A 28 -0.75 0.64 -9.35
N CYS A 29 -0.09 0.54 -8.19
CA CYS A 29 0.86 1.57 -7.77
C CYS A 29 1.98 1.77 -8.83
N ALA A 30 2.30 3.01 -9.19
CA ALA A 30 3.36 3.27 -10.17
C ALA A 30 4.76 3.39 -9.55
N SER A 31 4.88 3.17 -8.22
CA SER A 31 6.09 3.42 -7.43
C SER A 31 6.68 4.81 -7.71
N CYS A 32 5.81 5.81 -7.90
CA CYS A 32 6.16 7.18 -8.29
C CYS A 32 6.46 8.09 -7.09
N GLU A 33 6.43 7.56 -5.86
CA GLU A 33 6.73 8.24 -4.60
C GLU A 33 5.91 9.50 -4.26
N THR A 34 4.94 9.88 -5.09
CA THR A 34 4.17 11.12 -4.89
C THR A 34 3.37 11.09 -3.59
N CYS A 35 2.82 9.93 -3.25
CA CYS A 35 2.06 9.74 -2.01
C CYS A 35 2.96 9.72 -0.78
N THR A 36 4.15 9.11 -0.88
CA THR A 36 5.20 9.14 0.16
C THR A 36 5.62 10.58 0.44
N ALA A 37 6.02 11.34 -0.59
CA ALA A 37 6.53 12.71 -0.46
C ALA A 37 5.50 13.70 0.12
N ARG A 38 4.20 13.40 -0.01
CA ARG A 38 3.11 14.24 0.50
C ARG A 38 2.52 13.75 1.82
N CYS A 39 3.01 12.64 2.36
CA CYS A 39 2.41 12.04 3.55
C CYS A 39 2.68 12.93 4.79
N PRO A 40 1.65 13.48 5.45
CA PRO A 40 1.83 14.30 6.65
C PRO A 40 2.25 13.49 7.89
N GLN A 41 2.32 12.16 7.77
CA GLN A 41 2.69 11.22 8.83
C GLN A 41 4.02 10.53 8.54
N ASP A 42 4.76 11.01 7.55
CA ASP A 42 6.08 10.50 7.15
C ASP A 42 6.09 8.98 6.90
N VAL A 43 5.02 8.48 6.27
CA VAL A 43 4.90 7.06 5.91
C VAL A 43 5.45 6.86 4.50
N ASP A 44 6.33 5.88 4.37
CA ASP A 44 6.82 5.40 3.08
C ASP A 44 5.77 4.50 2.40
N ILE A 45 4.77 5.14 1.80
CA ILE A 45 3.61 4.46 1.23
C ILE A 45 4.00 3.58 0.05
N ALA A 46 4.88 4.07 -0.82
CA ALA A 46 5.32 3.33 -1.99
C ALA A 46 6.07 2.06 -1.60
N LYS A 47 6.98 2.14 -0.61
CA LYS A 47 7.67 0.95 -0.10
C LYS A 47 6.74 -0.06 0.55
N VAL A 48 5.68 0.39 1.22
CA VAL A 48 4.64 -0.52 1.75
C VAL A 48 3.90 -1.23 0.60
N MET A 49 3.58 -0.53 -0.49
CA MET A 49 2.97 -1.14 -1.67
C MET A 49 3.90 -2.18 -2.32
N ASP A 50 5.19 -1.86 -2.45
CA ASP A 50 6.19 -2.78 -2.99
C ASP A 50 6.35 -4.02 -2.12
N ALA A 51 6.41 -3.85 -0.79
CA ALA A 51 6.45 -4.97 0.15
C ALA A 51 5.19 -5.85 0.03
N ALA A 52 4.00 -5.23 -0.05
CA ALA A 52 2.75 -5.97 -0.21
C ALA A 52 2.73 -6.81 -1.50
N ARG A 53 3.25 -6.30 -2.62
CA ARG A 53 3.38 -7.08 -3.86
C ARG A 53 4.30 -8.28 -3.71
N ILE A 54 5.43 -8.11 -3.03
CA ILE A 54 6.40 -9.19 -2.82
C ILE A 54 5.77 -10.29 -1.98
N ILE A 55 5.05 -9.92 -0.92
CA ILE A 55 4.35 -10.85 -0.03
C ILE A 55 3.21 -11.57 -0.78
N ALA A 56 2.42 -10.85 -1.59
CA ALA A 56 1.29 -11.42 -2.33
C ALA A 56 1.70 -12.40 -3.45
N ARG A 57 2.99 -12.47 -3.81
CA ARG A 57 3.52 -13.41 -4.83
C ARG A 57 3.94 -14.76 -4.25
N ILE A 58 3.90 -14.94 -2.93
CA ILE A 58 4.28 -16.16 -2.21
C ILE A 58 3.00 -16.84 -1.73
#